data_AF-A0A1I8G5I3-F1
#
_entry.id   AF-A0A1I8G5I3-F1
#
_cell.length_a   1.000
_cell.length_b   1.000
_cell.length_c   1.000
_cell.angle_alpha   90.00
_cell.angle_beta   90.00
_cell.angle_gamma   90.00
#
_symmetry.space_group_name_H-M   'P 1'
#
loop_
_entity.id
_entity.type
_entity.pdbx_description
1 polymer ?
#
loop_
_entity_poly.entity_id
_entity_poly.type
_entity_poly.pdbx_seq_one_letter_code
_entity_poly.pdbx_strand_id
1 'polypeptide(L)'
;RIHRDRLARRCAPLRAAIATPATPNDELGSCIKPAVLQLARGTKAISTFRLVRLSTAALTMQTLSILPLILCCCIAFGHSLGAEFGLLGCFVDTGDRDINGLNGWSTIGPYSVTWNSGGTVELSSMTLQLCSEICAYGKFRYFGVQYSSSCFCGNSYGRHGRAADSDCNMECSGNTAIICGGAYRNSVYRQVYNRPDSNHFTLVDRDYVNLTSTSGPFYRNEQPVRSLTECVYRCDADCQAVLFHLDACHLLRFPVLPHELKNEAGKFAIRV
;
A
#
# COMPACT_ATOMS: atom_id res chain seq x y z
N ARG A 1 35.33 -51.10 -23.02
CA ARG A 1 35.60 -50.91 -21.57
C ARG A 1 34.50 -49.98 -21.06
N ILE A 2 33.31 -50.45 -20.67
CA ILE A 2 32.96 -51.18 -19.42
C ILE A 2 33.56 -50.40 -18.23
N HIS A 3 32.80 -49.67 -17.40
CA HIS A 3 31.75 -50.19 -16.51
C HIS A 3 30.52 -49.26 -16.32
N ARG A 4 29.35 -49.89 -16.33
CA ARG A 4 28.14 -49.56 -15.54
C ARG A 4 28.30 -50.19 -14.14
N ASP A 5 27.69 -49.59 -13.12
CA ASP A 5 26.96 -50.24 -12.01
C ASP A 5 26.31 -49.12 -11.17
N ARG A 6 24.98 -48.97 -11.04
CA ARG A 6 23.93 -49.81 -10.44
C ARG A 6 24.21 -50.22 -8.99
N LEU A 7 23.52 -49.53 -8.07
CA LEU A 7 22.99 -50.16 -6.85
C LEU A 7 21.60 -49.59 -6.55
N ALA A 8 20.61 -50.44 -6.81
CA ALA A 8 19.26 -50.39 -6.30
C ALA A 8 19.15 -51.33 -5.09
N ARG A 9 18.06 -51.15 -4.30
CA ARG A 9 17.47 -51.99 -3.20
C ARG A 9 17.47 -51.22 -1.87
N ARG A 10 16.39 -51.08 -1.10
CA ARG A 10 15.05 -51.70 -1.06
C ARG A 10 14.09 -50.74 -0.35
N CYS A 11 12.85 -50.64 -0.85
CA CYS A 11 11.68 -50.20 -0.08
C CYS A 11 10.93 -51.41 0.49
N ALA A 12 10.24 -51.20 1.63
CA ALA A 12 8.90 -51.70 2.02
C ALA A 12 8.82 -52.01 3.54
N PRO A 13 7.62 -52.07 4.15
CA PRO A 13 6.52 -51.10 4.06
C PRO A 13 5.86 -50.83 5.45
N LEU A 14 5.01 -49.81 5.56
CA LEU A 14 3.80 -49.95 6.39
C LEU A 14 2.59 -49.24 5.76
N ARG A 15 1.52 -50.03 5.70
CA ARG A 15 0.15 -49.81 5.20
C ARG A 15 -0.43 -48.44 5.59
N ALA A 16 -1.01 -47.67 4.67
CA ALA A 16 -2.29 -47.84 3.95
C ALA A 16 -3.53 -47.52 4.80
N ALA A 17 -4.18 -46.40 4.48
CA ALA A 17 -5.63 -46.25 4.51
C ALA A 17 -6.04 -45.31 3.37
N ILE A 18 -7.04 -45.77 2.62
CA ILE A 18 -7.56 -45.30 1.33
C ILE A 18 -8.61 -44.19 1.56
N ALA A 19 -8.64 -43.18 0.69
CA ALA A 19 -9.85 -42.72 -0.03
C ALA A 19 -9.54 -41.53 -0.97
N THR A 20 -9.86 -41.70 -2.25
CA THR A 20 -9.99 -40.69 -3.31
C THR A 20 -11.48 -40.29 -3.47
N PRO A 21 -11.87 -39.43 -4.43
CA PRO A 21 -11.61 -37.99 -4.56
C PRO A 21 -12.93 -37.18 -4.67
N ALA A 22 -12.92 -35.87 -4.42
CA ALA A 22 -14.00 -34.98 -4.87
C ALA A 22 -13.53 -33.51 -5.02
N THR A 23 -13.79 -32.94 -6.19
CA THR A 23 -13.95 -31.50 -6.48
C THR A 23 -15.41 -31.30 -6.91
N PRO A 24 -15.96 -30.07 -7.10
CA PRO A 24 -15.68 -28.75 -6.51
C PRO A 24 -16.97 -28.10 -5.94
N ASN A 25 -16.83 -26.95 -5.25
CA ASN A 25 -17.74 -25.77 -5.24
C ASN A 25 -17.91 -25.12 -3.85
N ASP A 26 -17.77 -23.80 -3.90
CA ASP A 26 -18.49 -22.77 -3.15
C ASP A 26 -18.19 -22.41 -1.67
N GLU A 27 -18.12 -21.08 -1.51
CA GLU A 27 -18.40 -20.24 -0.36
C GLU A 27 -17.35 -20.02 0.76
N LEU A 28 -16.61 -18.92 0.57
CA LEU A 28 -16.70 -17.70 1.38
C LEU A 28 -17.18 -17.87 2.84
N GLY A 29 -16.24 -17.77 3.80
CA GLY A 29 -16.56 -17.78 5.22
C GLY A 29 -15.43 -17.22 6.08
N SER A 30 -15.43 -15.90 6.24
CA SER A 30 -14.67 -15.15 7.23
C SER A 30 -14.85 -15.70 8.65
N CYS A 31 -13.78 -15.77 9.45
CA CYS A 31 -13.82 -15.39 10.87
C CYS A 31 -12.40 -15.37 11.49
N ILE A 32 -11.82 -14.17 11.56
CA ILE A 32 -10.74 -13.84 12.49
C ILE A 32 -11.35 -13.71 13.89
N LYS A 33 -10.87 -14.53 14.84
CA LYS A 33 -11.04 -14.31 16.28
C LYS A 33 -9.73 -13.79 16.84
N PRO A 34 -9.75 -12.76 17.70
CA PRO A 34 -8.79 -12.67 18.78
C PRO A 34 -9.47 -12.91 20.13
N ALA A 35 -8.73 -13.66 20.96
CA ALA A 35 -9.11 -14.12 22.28
C ALA A 35 -9.26 -12.98 23.28
N VAL A 36 -10.26 -13.10 24.16
CA VAL A 36 -10.44 -12.24 25.35
C VAL A 36 -9.77 -12.91 26.56
N LEU A 37 -8.91 -12.12 27.18
CA LEU A 37 -8.20 -12.31 28.44
C LEU A 37 -9.17 -12.61 29.60
N GLN A 38 -8.96 -13.73 30.30
CA GLN A 38 -9.67 -14.05 31.54
C GLN A 38 -9.08 -13.26 32.72
N LEU A 39 -9.95 -12.56 33.46
CA LEU A 39 -9.64 -12.01 34.78
C LEU A 39 -10.22 -12.91 35.88
N ALA A 40 -9.39 -13.12 36.89
CA ALA A 40 -9.58 -14.03 38.01
C ALA A 40 -10.67 -13.58 38.99
N ARG A 41 -11.24 -14.59 39.65
CA ARG A 41 -12.27 -14.55 40.68
C ARG A 41 -11.80 -13.82 41.95
N GLY A 42 -12.66 -12.96 42.50
CA GLY A 42 -12.57 -12.43 43.86
C GLY A 42 -13.96 -12.31 44.49
N THR A 43 -14.27 -13.22 45.42
CA THR A 43 -15.50 -13.28 46.22
C THR A 43 -15.43 -12.40 47.47
N LYS A 44 -16.55 -11.73 47.81
CA LYS A 44 -17.05 -11.19 49.11
C LYS A 44 -17.81 -9.88 48.80
N ALA A 45 -18.95 -9.49 49.36
CA ALA A 45 -19.77 -9.99 50.46
C ALA A 45 -21.23 -9.55 50.22
N ILE A 46 -22.16 -10.28 50.82
CA ILE A 46 -23.61 -10.06 50.79
C ILE A 46 -23.92 -8.86 51.70
N SER A 47 -24.50 -7.80 51.14
CA SER A 47 -25.16 -6.73 51.89
C SER A 47 -26.59 -6.59 51.37
N THR A 48 -27.54 -6.81 52.28
CA THR A 48 -28.98 -6.74 52.07
C THR A 48 -29.41 -5.30 51.73
N PHE A 49 -29.72 -5.05 50.46
CA PHE A 49 -30.40 -3.82 50.04
C PHE A 49 -31.93 -4.03 50.03
N ARG A 50 -32.61 -3.23 50.85
CA ARG A 50 -34.08 -3.08 50.84
C ARG A 50 -34.55 -2.70 49.43
N LEU A 51 -35.50 -3.46 48.90
CA LEU A 51 -36.29 -3.06 47.73
C LEU A 51 -37.14 -1.83 48.08
N VAL A 52 -36.70 -0.65 47.66
CA VAL A 52 -37.59 0.50 47.49
C VAL A 52 -38.19 0.36 46.09
N ARG A 53 -39.51 0.13 46.02
CA ARG A 53 -40.26 0.23 44.76
C ARG A 53 -40.14 1.67 44.23
N LEU A 54 -39.28 1.90 43.24
CA LEU A 54 -39.33 3.11 42.44
C LEU A 54 -40.32 2.93 41.29
N SER A 55 -41.26 3.87 41.24
CA SER A 55 -42.33 3.98 40.23
C SER A 55 -41.76 4.02 38.81
N THR A 56 -42.34 3.24 37.89
CA THR A 56 -41.98 3.11 36.47
C THR A 56 -42.42 4.30 35.61
N ALA A 57 -42.20 5.53 36.08
CA ALA A 57 -42.70 6.73 35.39
C ALA A 57 -41.66 7.85 35.34
N ALA A 58 -40.51 7.63 34.68
CA ALA A 58 -39.56 8.70 34.33
C ALA A 58 -38.44 8.28 33.33
N LEU A 59 -38.72 7.47 32.30
CA LEU A 59 -37.71 7.07 31.30
C LEU A 59 -38.15 7.35 29.84
N THR A 60 -38.86 8.45 29.63
CA THR A 60 -39.15 8.98 28.30
C THR A 60 -38.59 10.40 28.19
N MET A 61 -37.71 10.63 27.21
CA MET A 61 -37.19 11.94 26.72
C MET A 61 -35.75 12.35 27.06
N GLN A 62 -34.79 11.45 27.30
CA GLN A 62 -33.36 11.84 27.36
C GLN A 62 -32.38 11.03 26.49
N THR A 63 -32.84 10.03 25.73
CA THR A 63 -31.95 9.23 24.86
C THR A 63 -31.88 9.69 23.40
N LEU A 64 -32.70 10.67 22.99
CA LEU A 64 -32.72 11.16 21.59
C LEU A 64 -31.68 12.26 21.28
N SER A 65 -31.04 12.85 22.28
CA SER A 65 -30.13 14.01 22.10
C SER A 65 -28.67 13.63 21.81
N ILE A 66 -28.30 12.36 22.01
CA ILE A 66 -26.90 11.90 21.86
C ILE A 66 -26.64 11.36 20.44
N LEU A 67 -27.67 10.86 19.76
CA LEU A 67 -27.57 10.40 18.37
C LEU A 67 -27.04 11.47 17.40
N PRO A 68 -27.53 12.73 17.41
CA PRO A 68 -26.99 13.77 16.53
C PRO A 68 -25.57 14.21 16.93
N LEU A 69 -25.17 14.09 18.20
CA LEU A 69 -23.80 14.37 18.66
C LEU A 69 -22.81 13.27 18.24
N ILE A 70 -23.22 12.01 18.31
CA ILE A 70 -22.43 10.86 17.83
C ILE A 70 -22.34 10.90 16.29
N LEU A 71 -23.44 11.22 15.60
CA LEU A 71 -23.46 11.37 14.14
C LEU A 71 -22.63 12.58 13.70
N CYS A 72 -22.64 13.69 14.44
CA CYS A 72 -21.78 14.86 14.21
C CYS A 72 -20.30 14.54 14.47
N CYS A 73 -19.99 13.72 15.48
CA CYS A 73 -18.63 13.19 15.69
C CYS A 73 -18.19 12.30 14.51
N CYS A 74 -19.04 11.40 14.03
CA CYS A 74 -18.74 10.58 12.85
C CYS A 74 -18.59 11.38 11.54
N ILE A 75 -19.24 12.54 11.42
CA ILE A 75 -19.08 13.46 10.28
C ILE A 75 -17.83 14.34 10.45
N ALA A 76 -17.47 14.73 11.67
CA ALA A 76 -16.21 15.46 11.96
C ALA A 76 -14.96 14.56 11.85
N PHE A 77 -15.09 13.25 12.09
CA PHE A 77 -14.09 12.23 11.77
C PHE A 77 -14.27 11.62 10.36
N GLY A 78 -15.29 12.08 9.62
CA GLY A 78 -15.58 11.66 8.27
C GLY A 78 -14.58 12.28 7.30
N HIS A 79 -13.69 11.44 6.78
CA HIS A 79 -12.83 11.69 5.64
C HIS A 79 -11.78 12.79 5.87
N SER A 80 -10.79 12.48 6.71
CA SER A 80 -9.45 12.94 6.34
C SER A 80 -9.15 12.36 4.96
N LEU A 81 -9.16 13.20 3.93
CA LEU A 81 -8.76 12.86 2.56
C LEU A 81 -7.24 12.60 2.47
N GLY A 82 -6.63 12.08 3.53
CA GLY A 82 -5.27 11.58 3.54
C GLY A 82 -5.25 10.21 2.88
N ALA A 83 -4.22 9.94 2.07
CA ALA A 83 -4.00 8.60 1.54
C ALA A 83 -3.93 7.61 2.71
N GLU A 84 -4.88 6.69 2.80
CA GLU A 84 -4.83 5.60 3.77
C GLU A 84 -3.65 4.70 3.41
N PHE A 85 -2.99 4.12 4.42
CA PHE A 85 -1.88 3.20 4.18
C PHE A 85 -1.80 2.10 5.22
N GLY A 86 -1.24 0.95 4.81
CA GLY A 86 -1.08 -0.24 5.64
C GLY A 86 0.38 -0.68 5.72
N LEU A 87 0.86 -0.97 6.93
CA LEU A 87 2.20 -1.51 7.15
C LEU A 87 2.32 -2.93 6.56
N LEU A 88 3.35 -3.15 5.75
CA LEU A 88 3.69 -4.46 5.19
C LEU A 88 4.81 -5.16 5.98
N GLY A 89 5.69 -4.38 6.61
CA GLY A 89 6.74 -4.87 7.51
C GLY A 89 8.09 -4.21 7.25
N CYS A 90 9.13 -4.81 7.83
CA CYS A 90 10.51 -4.37 7.66
C CYS A 90 11.23 -5.12 6.53
N PHE A 91 11.91 -4.40 5.64
CA PHE A 91 12.59 -4.96 4.47
C PHE A 91 14.04 -4.50 4.40
N VAL A 92 14.91 -5.37 3.89
CA VAL A 92 16.33 -5.08 3.72
C VAL A 92 16.49 -4.06 2.60
N ASP A 93 17.31 -3.03 2.85
CA ASP A 93 17.73 -2.07 1.84
C ASP A 93 19.24 -2.21 1.58
N THR A 94 19.67 -1.89 0.36
CA THR A 94 21.08 -1.92 -0.02
C THR A 94 21.43 -0.69 -0.87
N GLY A 95 22.67 -0.61 -1.36
CA GLY A 95 23.08 0.44 -2.30
C GLY A 95 22.29 0.46 -3.62
N ASP A 96 21.62 -0.63 -4.00
CA ASP A 96 20.73 -0.70 -5.18
C ASP A 96 19.26 -0.32 -4.87
N ARG A 97 18.98 0.07 -3.62
CA ARG A 97 17.67 0.43 -3.04
C ARG A 97 16.52 -0.53 -3.34
N ASP A 98 15.89 -1.00 -2.28
CA ASP A 98 14.72 -1.86 -2.37
C ASP A 98 13.54 -1.15 -3.07
N ILE A 99 13.31 0.11 -2.67
CA ILE A 99 12.27 1.00 -3.20
C ILE A 99 12.96 2.12 -3.98
N ASN A 100 12.84 2.08 -5.31
CA ASN A 100 13.64 2.90 -6.23
C ASN A 100 12.79 3.67 -7.26
N GLY A 101 11.53 3.94 -6.95
CA GLY A 101 10.59 4.58 -7.88
C GLY A 101 10.92 6.03 -8.22
N LEU A 102 11.74 6.68 -7.39
CA LEU A 102 12.23 8.05 -7.58
C LEU A 102 13.58 8.09 -8.31
N ASN A 103 14.14 6.95 -8.75
CA ASN A 103 15.33 6.96 -9.60
C ASN A 103 15.01 7.76 -10.86
N GLY A 104 15.81 8.78 -11.16
CA GLY A 104 15.52 9.68 -12.25
C GLY A 104 15.02 11.06 -11.85
N TRP A 105 14.50 11.21 -10.64
CA TRP A 105 13.73 12.39 -10.27
C TRP A 105 14.62 13.44 -9.63
N SER A 106 14.44 14.71 -10.02
CA SER A 106 14.99 15.85 -9.28
C SER A 106 13.97 16.44 -8.30
N THR A 107 12.67 16.34 -8.60
CA THR A 107 11.59 16.83 -7.72
C THR A 107 10.35 15.94 -7.78
N ILE A 108 9.62 15.83 -6.67
CA ILE A 108 8.27 15.25 -6.60
C ILE A 108 7.36 16.24 -5.87
N GLY A 109 6.38 16.80 -6.59
CA GLY A 109 5.61 17.93 -6.06
C GLY A 109 6.54 19.08 -5.64
N PRO A 110 6.40 19.64 -4.42
CA PRO A 110 7.29 20.69 -3.92
C PRO A 110 8.61 20.16 -3.33
N TYR A 111 8.84 18.85 -3.32
CA TYR A 111 9.97 18.24 -2.61
C TYR A 111 11.13 17.91 -3.54
N SER A 112 12.34 18.22 -3.09
CA SER A 112 13.58 17.84 -3.77
C SER A 112 13.89 16.36 -3.58
N VAL A 113 14.25 15.68 -4.66
CA VAL A 113 14.74 14.30 -4.63
C VAL A 113 16.26 14.32 -4.73
N THR A 114 16.91 13.64 -3.79
CA THR A 114 18.37 13.47 -3.78
C THR A 114 18.78 12.25 -4.59
N TRP A 115 19.86 12.41 -5.35
CA TRP A 115 20.41 11.39 -6.25
C TRP A 115 21.26 10.36 -5.51
N ASN A 116 20.60 9.55 -4.70
CA ASN A 116 21.10 8.23 -4.31
C ASN A 116 20.51 7.20 -5.27
N SER A 117 21.17 6.07 -5.52
CA SER A 117 20.72 4.99 -6.42
C SER A 117 19.29 4.51 -6.15
N GLY A 118 18.24 5.20 -6.60
CA GLY A 118 16.85 4.93 -6.23
C GLY A 118 15.98 6.16 -5.92
N GLY A 119 16.61 7.32 -5.70
CA GLY A 119 15.96 8.59 -5.36
C GLY A 119 15.39 8.61 -3.94
N THR A 120 15.73 9.63 -3.16
CA THR A 120 15.27 9.76 -1.77
C THR A 120 14.83 11.18 -1.48
N VAL A 121 13.70 11.35 -0.79
CA VAL A 121 13.31 12.63 -0.19
C VAL A 121 13.72 12.62 1.28
N GLU A 122 14.57 13.55 1.68
CA GLU A 122 15.08 13.67 3.05
C GLU A 122 14.47 14.89 3.73
N LEU A 123 13.81 14.71 4.87
CA LEU A 123 13.25 15.82 5.65
C LEU A 123 13.47 15.60 7.15
N SER A 124 13.88 16.66 7.86
CA SER A 124 14.04 16.63 9.32
C SER A 124 12.71 16.53 10.08
N SER A 125 11.58 16.76 9.40
CA SER A 125 10.23 16.66 9.92
C SER A 125 9.49 15.43 9.36
N MET A 126 10.20 14.36 9.01
CA MET A 126 9.62 13.20 8.35
C MET A 126 8.60 12.49 9.26
N THR A 127 7.47 12.11 8.68
CA THR A 127 6.43 11.28 9.32
C THR A 127 5.92 10.26 8.31
N LEU A 128 5.23 9.21 8.77
CA LEU A 128 4.56 8.27 7.86
C LEU A 128 3.56 8.98 6.94
N GLN A 129 2.77 9.89 7.52
CA GLN A 129 1.77 10.65 6.80
C GLN A 129 2.40 11.51 5.70
N LEU A 130 3.48 12.22 6.03
CA LEU A 130 4.21 13.05 5.08
C LEU A 130 4.82 12.21 3.95
N CYS A 131 5.45 11.06 4.26
CA CYS A 131 6.01 10.21 3.22
C CYS A 131 4.92 9.63 2.30
N SER A 132 3.77 9.22 2.87
CA SER A 132 2.60 8.81 2.09
C SER A 132 2.14 9.92 1.14
N GLU A 133 1.99 11.16 1.64
CA GLU A 133 1.58 12.32 0.84
C GLU A 133 2.57 12.66 -0.27
N ILE A 134 3.87 12.63 0.03
CA ILE A 134 4.94 12.79 -0.98
C ILE A 134 4.76 11.76 -2.09
N CYS A 135 4.62 10.48 -1.74
CA CYS A 135 4.49 9.41 -2.70
C CYS A 135 3.11 9.40 -3.40
N ALA A 136 2.11 10.10 -2.87
CA ALA A 136 0.82 10.29 -3.51
C ALA A 136 0.86 11.26 -4.70
N TYR A 137 1.84 12.18 -4.78
CA TYR A 137 2.05 13.03 -5.97
C TYR A 137 2.36 12.20 -7.21
N GLY A 138 3.15 11.14 -7.06
CA GLY A 138 3.45 10.18 -8.12
C GLY A 138 2.46 9.01 -8.20
N LYS A 139 1.47 8.94 -7.29
CA LYS A 139 0.52 7.82 -7.18
C LYS A 139 1.22 6.45 -7.09
N PHE A 140 2.30 6.38 -6.32
CA PHE A 140 3.08 5.16 -6.12
C PHE A 140 2.30 4.11 -5.32
N ARG A 141 2.50 2.83 -5.59
CA ARG A 141 1.80 1.75 -4.84
C ARG A 141 2.30 1.61 -3.40
N TYR A 142 3.56 1.94 -3.18
CA TYR A 142 4.23 1.78 -1.90
C TYR A 142 5.03 3.03 -1.56
N PHE A 143 5.17 3.26 -0.26
CA PHE A 143 6.22 4.12 0.27
C PHE A 143 7.02 3.37 1.31
N GLY A 144 8.26 3.81 1.50
CA GLY A 144 9.16 3.31 2.52
C GLY A 144 9.76 4.46 3.29
N VAL A 145 9.94 4.25 4.59
CA VAL A 145 10.70 5.16 5.46
C VAL A 145 11.93 4.45 5.99
N GLN A 146 13.05 5.17 6.03
CA GLN A 146 14.35 4.67 6.49
C GLN A 146 15.03 5.75 7.34
N TYR A 147 15.89 5.32 8.26
CA TYR A 147 16.83 6.20 8.95
C TYR A 147 16.21 7.47 9.54
N SER A 148 15.00 7.36 10.10
CA SER A 148 14.22 8.46 10.70
C SER A 148 13.72 9.56 9.75
N SER A 149 14.48 9.94 8.72
CA SER A 149 14.22 11.11 7.87
C SER A 149 14.00 10.82 6.40
N SER A 150 14.32 9.61 5.94
CA SER A 150 14.34 9.26 4.53
C SER A 150 12.99 8.73 4.08
N CYS A 151 12.47 9.24 2.97
CA CYS A 151 11.27 8.77 2.30
C CYS A 151 11.58 8.26 0.90
N PHE A 152 11.04 7.09 0.58
CA PHE A 152 11.16 6.41 -0.70
C PHE A 152 9.79 6.11 -1.26
N CYS A 153 9.63 6.27 -2.58
CA CYS A 153 8.39 5.94 -3.27
C CYS A 153 8.67 4.86 -4.32
N GLY A 154 7.76 3.91 -4.50
CA GLY A 154 7.95 2.85 -5.48
C GLY A 154 6.72 2.03 -5.80
N ASN A 155 6.81 1.27 -6.90
CA ASN A 155 5.78 0.34 -7.35
C ASN A 155 6.15 -1.13 -7.08
N SER A 156 7.32 -1.35 -6.48
CA SER A 156 7.87 -2.64 -6.08
C SER A 156 8.67 -2.47 -4.79
N TYR A 157 8.80 -3.55 -4.02
CA TYR A 157 9.60 -3.65 -2.80
C TYR A 157 9.98 -5.11 -2.54
N GLY A 158 10.82 -5.36 -1.56
CA GLY A 158 11.20 -6.68 -1.07
C GLY A 158 12.19 -7.45 -1.94
N ARG A 159 12.89 -6.79 -2.89
CA ARG A 159 13.87 -7.45 -3.77
C ARG A 159 15.03 -8.07 -2.98
N HIS A 160 15.36 -7.47 -1.83
CA HIS A 160 16.42 -7.93 -0.93
C HIS A 160 15.90 -8.78 0.23
N GLY A 161 14.60 -9.09 0.23
CA GLY A 161 13.96 -9.91 1.27
C GLY A 161 13.48 -9.13 2.50
N ARG A 162 12.69 -9.82 3.32
CA ARG A 162 12.14 -9.29 4.58
C ARG A 162 13.22 -9.35 5.67
N ALA A 163 13.31 -8.29 6.46
CA ALA A 163 14.14 -8.24 7.66
C ALA A 163 13.33 -8.66 8.90
N ALA A 164 13.99 -8.76 10.06
CA ALA A 164 13.28 -8.81 11.33
C ALA A 164 12.57 -7.46 11.56
N ASP A 165 11.34 -7.47 12.06
CA ASP A 165 10.61 -6.22 12.31
C ASP A 165 11.33 -5.34 13.35
N SER A 166 12.12 -5.96 14.25
CA SER A 166 12.99 -5.27 15.21
C SER A 166 14.16 -4.51 14.59
N ASP A 167 14.51 -4.77 13.33
CA ASP A 167 15.57 -4.03 12.63
C ASP A 167 15.08 -2.65 12.16
N CYS A 168 13.76 -2.49 12.02
CA CYS A 168 13.11 -1.21 11.83
C CYS A 168 12.76 -0.65 13.21
N ASN A 169 13.71 0.07 13.82
CA ASN A 169 13.64 0.51 15.21
C ASN A 169 13.97 2.00 15.41
N MET A 170 14.10 2.76 14.33
CA MET A 170 14.38 4.19 14.39
C MET A 170 13.08 4.98 14.37
N GLU A 171 12.91 5.89 15.31
CA GLU A 171 11.76 6.79 15.38
C GLU A 171 11.76 7.80 14.22
N CYS A 172 10.58 8.25 13.78
CA CYS A 172 10.49 9.29 12.76
C CYS A 172 11.00 10.63 13.29
N SER A 173 11.76 11.36 12.46
CA SER A 173 12.34 12.67 12.85
C SER A 173 11.29 13.74 13.16
N GLY A 174 10.11 13.67 12.52
CA GLY A 174 8.97 14.57 12.76
C GLY A 174 7.90 14.00 13.70
N ASN A 175 8.02 12.74 14.14
CA ASN A 175 7.08 12.14 15.10
C ASN A 175 7.74 10.96 15.84
N THR A 176 8.28 11.22 17.03
CA THR A 176 9.03 10.23 17.81
C THR A 176 8.16 9.09 18.35
N ALA A 177 6.82 9.21 18.32
CA ALA A 177 5.92 8.14 18.76
C ALA A 177 5.78 6.99 17.74
N ILE A 178 6.35 7.13 16.55
CA ILE A 178 6.20 6.18 15.44
C ILE A 178 7.57 5.81 14.87
N ILE A 179 7.71 4.56 14.42
CA ILE A 179 8.92 4.04 13.78
C ILE A 179 8.96 4.39 12.29
N CYS A 180 10.10 4.92 11.83
CA CYS A 180 10.44 5.22 10.45
C CYS A 180 11.69 4.44 9.98
N GLY A 181 11.55 3.12 9.93
CA GLY A 181 12.58 2.21 9.42
C GLY A 181 13.76 2.03 10.35
N GLY A 182 14.94 1.81 9.78
CA GLY A 182 16.21 1.64 10.47
C GLY A 182 17.39 1.89 9.53
N ALA A 183 18.62 1.66 10.00
CA ALA A 183 19.80 1.77 9.14
C ALA A 183 19.77 0.66 8.07
N TYR A 184 19.64 1.05 6.79
CA TYR A 184 19.45 0.12 5.66
C TYR A 184 18.26 -0.83 5.83
N ARG A 185 17.19 -0.33 6.47
CA ARG A 185 15.97 -1.09 6.75
C ARG A 185 14.78 -0.20 6.47
N ASN A 186 13.95 -0.62 5.52
CA ASN A 186 12.75 0.12 5.14
C ASN A 186 11.56 -0.43 5.92
N SER A 187 10.87 0.43 6.68
CA SER A 187 9.47 0.14 7.04
C SER A 187 8.64 0.45 5.80
N VAL A 188 8.04 -0.58 5.20
CA VAL A 188 7.33 -0.46 3.93
C VAL A 188 5.82 -0.47 4.14
N TYR A 189 5.15 0.45 3.46
CA TYR A 189 3.71 0.64 3.56
C TYR A 189 3.09 0.57 2.16
N ARG A 190 1.92 -0.07 2.07
CA ARG A 190 1.04 0.00 0.90
C ARG A 190 0.22 1.28 0.97
N GLN A 191 0.21 2.04 -0.12
CA GLN A 191 -0.72 3.14 -0.29
C GLN A 191 -2.07 2.59 -0.74
N VAL A 192 -3.13 3.07 -0.11
CA VAL A 192 -4.51 2.83 -0.49
C VAL A 192 -5.02 4.11 -1.13
N TYR A 193 -5.16 4.06 -2.43
CA TYR A 193 -5.97 5.02 -3.14
C TYR A 193 -7.39 4.43 -3.23
N ASN A 194 -8.42 5.26 -3.19
CA ASN A 194 -9.79 4.84 -3.48
C ASN A 194 -9.95 4.51 -4.98
N ARG A 195 -9.14 3.57 -5.46
CA ARG A 195 -9.08 3.02 -6.81
C ARG A 195 -9.22 1.50 -6.68
N PRO A 196 -10.23 0.90 -7.32
CA PRO A 196 -10.45 -0.55 -7.20
C PRO A 196 -9.37 -1.32 -7.98
N ASP A 197 -8.26 -1.73 -7.34
CA ASP A 197 -7.15 -2.65 -7.76
C ASP A 197 -7.35 -3.47 -9.06
N SER A 198 -7.68 -2.84 -10.18
CA SER A 198 -8.15 -3.51 -11.38
C SER A 198 -7.15 -3.27 -12.50
N ASN A 199 -7.13 -4.21 -13.44
CA ASN A 199 -6.44 -4.02 -14.71
C ASN A 199 -7.30 -3.19 -15.70
N HIS A 200 -8.33 -2.53 -15.19
CA HIS A 200 -9.24 -1.71 -15.94
C HIS A 200 -8.63 -0.32 -16.14
N PHE A 201 -8.77 0.23 -17.34
CA PHE A 201 -8.39 1.59 -17.65
C PHE A 201 -9.64 2.44 -17.84
N THR A 202 -9.70 3.58 -17.15
CA THR A 202 -10.76 4.57 -17.36
C THR A 202 -10.19 5.82 -17.99
N LEU A 203 -10.99 6.44 -18.85
CA LEU A 203 -10.70 7.78 -19.34
C LEU A 203 -10.90 8.77 -18.20
N VAL A 204 -9.91 9.65 -18.01
CA VAL A 204 -9.95 10.67 -16.97
C VAL A 204 -9.51 12.03 -17.51
N ASP A 205 -9.87 13.07 -16.76
CA ASP A 205 -9.39 14.42 -17.03
C ASP A 205 -7.88 14.51 -16.82
N ARG A 206 -7.30 15.52 -17.45
CA ARG A 206 -5.85 15.69 -17.58
C ARG A 206 -5.31 16.51 -16.41
N ASP A 207 -4.89 15.82 -15.36
CA ASP A 207 -4.12 16.42 -14.28
C ASP A 207 -2.62 16.38 -14.59
N TYR A 208 -1.98 17.54 -14.45
CA TYR A 208 -0.54 17.71 -14.73
C TYR A 208 0.24 17.88 -13.44
N VAL A 209 1.42 17.27 -13.38
CA VAL A 209 2.37 17.46 -12.28
C VAL A 209 3.68 18.00 -12.86
N ASN A 210 4.28 18.97 -12.15
CA ASN A 210 5.62 19.44 -12.46
C ASN A 210 6.63 18.39 -12.02
N LEU A 211 6.98 17.52 -12.95
CA LEU A 211 7.97 16.49 -12.78
C LEU A 211 9.21 16.89 -13.57
N THR A 212 10.38 16.78 -12.96
CA THR A 212 11.66 17.02 -13.65
C THR A 212 12.52 15.77 -13.48
N SER A 213 13.11 15.31 -14.59
CA SER A 213 14.02 14.17 -14.61
C SER A 213 15.35 14.54 -15.23
N THR A 214 16.45 14.06 -14.65
CA THR A 214 17.76 14.12 -15.30
C THR A 214 18.11 12.83 -16.06
N SER A 215 17.30 11.76 -15.95
CA SER A 215 17.52 10.47 -16.63
C SER A 215 16.62 10.23 -17.84
N GLY A 216 15.81 11.22 -18.24
CA GLY A 216 14.91 11.14 -19.40
C GLY A 216 13.42 11.10 -19.03
N PRO A 217 12.52 10.98 -20.02
CA PRO A 217 11.08 11.09 -19.81
C PRO A 217 10.50 9.96 -18.96
N PHE A 218 9.52 10.27 -18.10
CA PHE A 218 8.78 9.28 -17.29
C PHE A 218 7.72 8.48 -18.07
N TYR A 219 7.86 8.45 -19.39
CA TYR A 219 6.99 7.77 -20.32
C TYR A 219 7.83 7.15 -21.44
N ARG A 220 7.31 6.06 -22.04
CA ARG A 220 7.85 5.50 -23.28
C ARG A 220 6.89 5.73 -24.42
N ASN A 221 7.41 5.89 -25.63
CA ASN A 221 6.61 6.12 -26.82
C ASN A 221 6.48 4.83 -27.62
N GLU A 222 5.27 4.54 -28.05
CA GLU A 222 4.91 3.43 -28.92
C GLU A 222 4.26 3.97 -30.18
N GLN A 223 4.84 3.67 -31.34
CA GLN A 223 4.33 4.02 -32.66
C GLN A 223 4.74 2.93 -33.69
N PRO A 224 3.84 2.54 -34.63
CA PRO A 224 2.45 2.97 -34.74
C PRO A 224 1.54 2.19 -33.78
N VAL A 225 0.53 2.87 -33.24
CA VAL A 225 -0.55 2.28 -32.43
C VAL A 225 -1.88 2.72 -33.04
N ARG A 226 -2.78 1.78 -33.31
CA ARG A 226 -3.95 2.05 -34.17
C ARG A 226 -5.20 2.47 -33.39
N SER A 227 -5.18 2.30 -32.07
CA SER A 227 -6.33 2.61 -31.22
C SER A 227 -5.92 2.81 -29.76
N LEU A 228 -6.79 3.46 -29.00
CA LEU A 228 -6.65 3.55 -27.55
C LEU A 228 -6.60 2.16 -26.90
N THR A 229 -7.40 1.20 -27.36
CA THR A 229 -7.41 -0.16 -26.82
C THR A 229 -6.08 -0.87 -27.00
N GLU A 230 -5.45 -0.72 -28.17
CA GLU A 230 -4.11 -1.24 -28.43
C GLU A 230 -3.07 -0.54 -27.54
N CYS A 231 -3.17 0.77 -27.38
CA CYS A 231 -2.29 1.55 -26.50
C CYS A 231 -2.37 1.07 -25.05
N VAL A 232 -3.59 0.87 -24.53
CA VAL A 232 -3.84 0.30 -23.21
C VAL A 232 -3.28 -1.11 -23.09
N TYR A 233 -3.42 -1.95 -24.12
CA TYR A 233 -2.89 -3.32 -24.09
C TYR A 233 -1.35 -3.37 -24.04
N ARG A 234 -0.66 -2.37 -24.61
CA ARG A 234 0.80 -2.22 -24.49
C ARG A 234 1.26 -1.71 -23.10
N CYS A 235 0.34 -1.24 -22.26
CA CYS A 235 0.62 -0.76 -20.91
C CYS A 235 0.81 -1.93 -19.92
N ASP A 236 2.06 -2.39 -19.80
CA ASP A 236 2.49 -3.49 -18.93
C ASP A 236 2.45 -3.17 -17.42
N ALA A 237 3.09 -4.01 -16.59
CA ALA A 237 3.03 -3.93 -15.13
C ALA A 237 3.58 -2.61 -14.55
N ASP A 238 4.57 -2.00 -15.20
CA ASP A 238 5.18 -0.75 -14.76
C ASP A 238 4.46 0.49 -15.31
N CYS A 239 3.54 0.28 -16.25
CA CYS A 239 2.71 1.32 -16.84
C CYS A 239 1.38 1.47 -16.07
N GLN A 240 1.07 2.70 -15.68
CA GLN A 240 -0.13 3.05 -14.90
C GLN A 240 -1.07 3.98 -15.68
N ALA A 241 -0.64 4.53 -16.81
CA ALA A 241 -1.46 5.38 -17.66
C ALA A 241 -1.01 5.34 -19.11
N VAL A 242 -1.89 5.76 -20.00
CA VAL A 242 -1.58 5.98 -21.40
C VAL A 242 -2.12 7.32 -21.89
N LEU A 243 -1.39 7.96 -22.80
CA LEU A 243 -1.88 9.08 -23.60
C LEU A 243 -1.85 8.67 -25.07
N PHE A 244 -3.03 8.50 -25.67
CA PHE A 244 -3.16 8.09 -27.07
C PHE A 244 -3.63 9.25 -27.95
N HIS A 245 -2.89 9.53 -29.02
CA HIS A 245 -3.24 10.56 -29.99
C HIS A 245 -2.85 10.14 -31.41
N LEU A 246 -3.84 10.10 -32.31
CA LEU A 246 -3.68 9.68 -33.71
C LEU A 246 -3.06 8.28 -33.82
N ASP A 247 -1.76 8.16 -34.06
CA ASP A 247 -1.01 6.90 -34.12
C ASP A 247 0.03 6.74 -33.00
N ALA A 248 0.14 7.74 -32.12
CA ALA A 248 1.07 7.81 -31.02
C ALA A 248 0.45 7.32 -29.71
N CYS A 249 1.22 6.52 -28.98
CA CYS A 249 0.87 6.06 -27.64
C CYS A 249 2.01 6.36 -26.69
N HIS A 250 1.79 7.25 -25.73
CA HIS A 250 2.70 7.42 -24.61
C HIS A 250 2.25 6.45 -23.50
N LEU A 251 3.15 5.58 -23.07
CA LEU A 251 2.98 4.68 -21.94
C LEU A 251 3.63 5.32 -20.72
N LEU A 252 2.81 5.76 -19.77
CA LEU A 252 3.25 6.49 -18.59
C LEU A 252 3.43 5.54 -17.42
N ARG A 253 4.57 5.69 -16.74
CA ARG A 253 4.85 4.95 -15.50
C ARG A 253 3.94 5.36 -14.34
N PHE A 254 3.31 6.53 -14.43
CA PHE A 254 2.48 7.13 -13.39
C PHE A 254 1.13 7.56 -13.96
N PRO A 255 0.04 7.44 -13.19
CA PRO A 255 -1.30 7.82 -13.60
C PRO A 255 -1.54 9.35 -13.51
N VAL A 256 -0.53 10.13 -13.91
CA VAL A 256 -0.52 11.60 -13.99
C VAL A 256 0.26 12.02 -15.23
N LEU A 257 -0.13 13.14 -15.86
CA LEU A 257 0.60 13.64 -17.02
C LEU A 257 1.81 14.46 -16.57
N PRO A 258 3.02 14.17 -17.08
CA PRO A 258 4.19 14.98 -16.84
C PRO A 258 4.06 16.29 -17.65
N HIS A 259 4.71 17.35 -17.17
CA HIS A 259 4.59 18.70 -17.75
C HIS A 259 4.96 18.74 -19.24
N GLU A 260 5.89 17.89 -19.66
CA GLU A 260 6.36 17.73 -21.03
C GLU A 260 5.23 17.33 -21.99
N LEU A 261 4.20 16.62 -21.51
CA LEU A 261 3.04 16.21 -22.31
C LEU A 261 1.84 17.14 -22.12
N LYS A 262 2.02 18.33 -21.54
CA LYS A 262 0.94 19.28 -21.26
C LYS A 262 0.19 19.73 -22.52
N ASN A 263 0.93 19.95 -23.60
CA ASN A 263 0.38 20.49 -24.85
C ASN A 263 0.04 19.41 -25.88
N GLU A 264 0.44 18.16 -25.63
CA GLU A 264 0.07 17.02 -26.48
C GLU A 264 -1.44 16.80 -26.42
N ALA A 265 -2.15 16.67 -27.54
CA ALA A 265 -3.56 16.31 -27.51
C ALA A 265 -3.72 14.80 -27.26
N GLY A 266 -4.94 14.32 -26.98
CA GLY A 266 -5.19 12.87 -26.92
C GLY A 266 -6.14 12.41 -25.83
N LYS A 267 -6.40 11.10 -25.85
CA LYS A 267 -7.18 10.40 -24.83
C LYS A 267 -6.24 9.93 -23.74
N PHE A 268 -6.43 10.44 -22.53
CA PHE A 268 -5.68 10.02 -21.34
C PHE A 268 -6.49 8.99 -20.57
N ALA A 269 -5.90 7.82 -20.35
CA ALA A 269 -6.51 6.75 -19.57
C ALA A 269 -5.56 6.31 -18.47
N ILE A 270 -6.10 6.10 -17.27
CA ILE A 270 -5.35 5.63 -16.11
C ILE A 270 -5.82 4.24 -15.72
N ARG A 271 -4.94 3.44 -15.13
CA ARG A 271 -5.29 2.21 -14.44
C ARG A 271 -6.06 2.55 -13.15
N VAL A 272 -7.25 1.98 -12.98
CA VAL A 272 -8.10 2.14 -11.78
C VAL A 272 -8.31 0.85 -11.04
#